data_AF-A0A1Q7MNE1-F1
#
_entry.id   AF-A0A1Q7MNE1-F1
#
_cell.length_a   1.000
_cell.length_b   1.000
_cell.length_c   1.000
_cell.angle_alpha   90.00
_cell.angle_beta   90.00
_cell.angle_gamma   90.00
#
_symmetry.space_group_name_H-M   'P 1'
#
loop_
_entity.id
_entity.type
_entity.pdbx_description
1 polymer ?
#
loop_
_entity_poly.entity_id
_entity_poly.type
_entity_poly.pdbx_seq_one_letter_code
_entity_poly.pdbx_strand_id
1 'polypeptide(L)'
;MPVKIIHPDHVEIVGLGRVLLTAPHATSADADLHTGQIVEEAALTSRSFAVIGKVDKEFLDWNRIQSAQSEFRKGIEGFVSEDGIRYILDIHGKKEPGVDIGTGQTCSEPTTELVRSRLAKDFTVKVNSEHKGDEPGSVITSNNRTDAKGNFAVETIQIRFGHEERQLLREKVIMDISEIADILNARLEPS
;
A
#
# COMPACT_ATOMS: atom_id res chain seq x y z
N MET A 1 -16.41 0.17 13.43
CA MET A 1 -16.26 -0.83 12.38
C MET A 1 -15.98 -0.07 11.09
N PRO A 2 -14.99 -0.46 10.27
CA PRO A 2 -14.71 0.23 9.00
C PRO A 2 -15.92 0.23 8.08
N VAL A 3 -16.07 1.27 7.26
CA VAL A 3 -17.17 1.41 6.29
C VAL A 3 -16.63 1.21 4.88
N LYS A 4 -17.27 0.31 4.12
CA LYS A 4 -16.91 0.02 2.73
C LYS A 4 -17.77 0.85 1.78
N ILE A 5 -17.14 1.66 0.94
CA ILE A 5 -17.78 2.46 -0.11
C ILE A 5 -17.40 1.86 -1.46
N ILE A 6 -18.39 1.59 -2.30
CA ILE A 6 -18.23 0.86 -3.57
C ILE A 6 -18.40 1.86 -4.71
N HIS A 7 -17.31 2.16 -5.40
CA HIS A 7 -17.30 2.95 -6.63
C HIS A 7 -17.31 2.04 -7.86
N PRO A 8 -17.65 2.55 -9.06
CA PRO A 8 -17.59 1.76 -10.29
C PRO A 8 -16.21 1.15 -10.56
N ASP A 9 -15.14 1.90 -10.31
CA ASP A 9 -13.77 1.59 -10.68
C ASP A 9 -12.87 1.22 -9.49
N HIS A 10 -13.32 1.43 -8.25
CA HIS A 10 -12.57 1.08 -7.05
C HIS A 10 -13.48 0.83 -5.82
N VAL A 11 -12.89 0.38 -4.72
CA VAL A 11 -13.47 0.34 -3.38
C VAL A 11 -12.66 1.26 -2.48
N GLU A 12 -13.36 1.97 -1.60
CA GLU A 12 -12.75 2.63 -0.44
C GLU A 12 -13.19 1.93 0.85
N ILE A 13 -12.28 1.83 1.81
CA ILE A 13 -12.56 1.41 3.18
C ILE A 13 -12.19 2.58 4.08
N VAL A 14 -13.20 3.17 4.72
CA VAL A 14 -13.02 4.23 5.72
C VAL A 14 -12.68 3.58 7.05
N GLY A 15 -11.44 3.74 7.46
CA GLY A 15 -10.86 3.15 8.67
C GLY A 15 -10.71 4.14 9.82
N LEU A 16 -9.71 3.87 10.66
CA LEU A 16 -9.21 4.69 11.74
C LEU A 16 -7.68 4.75 11.66
N GLY A 17 -7.11 5.69 12.40
CA GLY A 17 -5.66 5.91 12.41
C GLY A 17 -5.23 6.74 11.20
N ARG A 18 -3.98 6.55 10.78
CA ARG A 18 -3.31 7.35 9.75
C ARG A 18 -2.51 6.49 8.77
N VAL A 19 -2.89 5.22 8.65
CA VAL A 19 -2.34 4.27 7.67
C VAL A 19 -3.39 4.01 6.59
N LEU A 20 -2.94 4.08 5.34
CA LEU A 20 -3.71 3.75 4.16
C LEU A 20 -3.09 2.55 3.44
N LEU A 21 -3.90 1.53 3.17
CA LEU A 21 -3.52 0.37 2.36
C LEU A 21 -4.01 0.55 0.92
N THR A 22 -3.16 0.35 -0.08
CA THR A 22 -3.59 0.42 -1.48
C THR A 22 -3.34 -0.88 -2.23
N ALA A 23 -4.26 -1.23 -3.12
CA ALA A 23 -4.06 -2.29 -4.11
C ALA A 23 -4.58 -1.77 -5.47
N PRO A 24 -3.77 -0.99 -6.20
CA PRO A 24 -4.22 -0.34 -7.43
C PRO A 24 -4.60 -1.32 -8.54
N HIS A 25 -3.95 -2.48 -8.62
CA HIS A 25 -4.07 -3.42 -9.76
C HIS A 25 -4.78 -4.73 -9.40
N ALA A 26 -5.69 -4.72 -8.42
CA ALA A 26 -6.25 -5.94 -7.84
C ALA A 26 -6.99 -6.89 -8.80
N THR A 27 -7.34 -6.43 -10.00
CA THR A 27 -8.03 -7.22 -11.04
C THR A 27 -7.15 -7.65 -12.20
N SER A 28 -5.85 -7.34 -12.20
CA SER A 28 -4.94 -7.81 -13.26
C SER A 28 -4.72 -9.32 -13.18
N ALA A 29 -4.94 -10.01 -14.30
CA ALA A 29 -4.93 -11.48 -14.39
C ALA A 29 -3.58 -12.15 -14.07
N ASP A 30 -2.49 -11.39 -14.02
CA ASP A 30 -1.12 -11.93 -13.94
C ASP A 30 -0.48 -11.73 -12.56
N ALA A 31 0.06 -10.53 -12.31
CA ALA A 31 0.98 -10.32 -11.21
C ALA A 31 0.28 -9.87 -9.93
N ASP A 32 -0.94 -9.35 -9.98
CA ASP A 32 -1.61 -8.70 -8.84
C ASP A 32 -2.84 -9.46 -8.30
N LEU A 33 -3.10 -10.68 -8.81
CA LEU A 33 -4.14 -11.57 -8.31
C LEU A 33 -4.17 -11.65 -6.76
N HIS A 34 -5.36 -11.62 -6.17
CA HIS A 34 -5.58 -11.64 -4.70
C HIS A 34 -5.10 -10.41 -3.91
N THR A 35 -4.37 -9.46 -4.48
CA THR A 35 -3.89 -8.26 -3.72
C THR A 35 -5.05 -7.45 -3.16
N GLY A 36 -6.16 -7.31 -3.90
CA GLY A 36 -7.36 -6.63 -3.41
C GLY A 36 -8.03 -7.34 -2.24
N GLN A 37 -8.10 -8.67 -2.26
CA GLN A 37 -8.64 -9.46 -1.13
C GLN A 37 -7.74 -9.32 0.11
N ILE A 38 -6.43 -9.41 -0.10
CA ILE A 38 -5.44 -9.23 0.96
C ILE A 38 -5.57 -7.84 1.60
N VAL A 39 -5.63 -6.78 0.79
CA VAL A 39 -5.78 -5.41 1.29
C VAL A 39 -7.11 -5.20 1.98
N GLU A 40 -8.21 -5.72 1.44
CA GLU A 40 -9.52 -5.64 2.08
C GLU A 40 -9.50 -6.29 3.47
N GLU A 41 -9.06 -7.54 3.57
CA GLU A 41 -9.02 -8.27 4.83
C GLU A 41 -8.05 -7.65 5.84
N ALA A 42 -6.89 -7.16 5.38
CA ALA A 42 -5.93 -6.49 6.26
C ALA A 42 -6.46 -5.13 6.77
N ALA A 43 -7.16 -4.37 5.93
CA ALA A 43 -7.79 -3.11 6.33
C ALA A 43 -8.92 -3.34 7.34
N LEU A 44 -9.74 -4.38 7.14
CA LEU A 44 -10.79 -4.75 8.09
C LEU A 44 -10.23 -5.20 9.44
N THR A 45 -9.11 -5.94 9.42
CA THR A 45 -8.45 -6.48 10.62
C THR A 45 -7.76 -5.37 11.43
N SER A 46 -6.92 -4.55 10.79
CA SER A 46 -6.22 -3.42 11.42
C SER A 46 -7.10 -2.18 11.62
N ARG A 47 -8.32 -2.20 11.07
CA ARG A 47 -9.22 -1.04 10.97
C ARG A 47 -8.61 0.14 10.22
N SER A 48 -7.63 -0.09 9.35
CA SER A 48 -6.97 0.96 8.56
C SER A 48 -7.83 1.43 7.39
N PHE A 49 -7.45 2.57 6.80
CA PHE A 49 -8.04 3.02 5.53
C PHE A 49 -7.55 2.12 4.39
N ALA A 50 -8.36 1.98 3.34
CA ALA A 50 -7.90 1.34 2.10
C ALA A 50 -8.53 1.91 0.83
N VAL A 51 -7.79 1.84 -0.28
CA VAL A 51 -8.30 2.07 -1.64
C VAL A 51 -7.87 0.90 -2.54
N ILE A 52 -8.84 0.22 -3.14
CA ILE A 52 -8.63 -1.02 -3.91
C ILE A 52 -9.19 -0.83 -5.32
N GLY A 53 -8.32 -0.89 -6.33
CA GLY A 53 -8.73 -0.76 -7.73
C GLY A 53 -9.51 -1.97 -8.21
N LYS A 54 -10.53 -1.76 -9.06
CA LYS A 54 -11.34 -2.82 -9.71
C LYS A 54 -11.12 -2.90 -11.21
N VAL A 55 -10.30 -2.03 -11.77
CA VAL A 55 -10.04 -1.96 -13.20
C VAL A 55 -8.69 -2.61 -13.48
N ASP A 56 -8.67 -3.53 -14.44
CA ASP A 56 -7.45 -4.20 -14.86
C ASP A 56 -6.45 -3.17 -15.39
N LYS A 57 -5.18 -3.33 -14.99
CA LYS A 57 -4.05 -2.52 -15.44
C LYS A 57 -3.95 -2.44 -16.96
N GLU A 58 -4.38 -3.49 -17.68
CA GLU A 58 -4.40 -3.51 -19.15
C GLU A 58 -5.40 -2.52 -19.76
N PHE A 59 -6.49 -2.21 -19.04
CA PHE A 59 -7.48 -1.22 -19.45
C PHE A 59 -7.16 0.17 -18.89
N LEU A 60 -6.67 0.25 -17.66
CA LEU A 60 -6.29 1.50 -17.03
C LEU A 60 -5.21 1.29 -15.96
N ASP A 61 -4.01 1.77 -16.23
CA ASP A 61 -2.89 1.70 -15.29
C ASP A 61 -2.96 2.90 -14.31
N TRP A 62 -3.47 2.65 -13.11
CA TRP A 62 -3.58 3.68 -12.07
C TRP A 62 -2.24 4.24 -11.58
N ASN A 63 -1.12 3.60 -11.92
CA ASN A 63 0.25 4.05 -11.61
C ASN A 63 0.90 4.88 -12.73
N ARG A 64 0.14 5.32 -13.74
CA ARG A 64 0.63 6.27 -14.76
C ARG A 64 0.06 7.66 -14.58
N ILE A 65 0.84 8.68 -14.95
CA ILE A 65 0.44 10.11 -14.86
C ILE A 65 -0.90 10.43 -15.54
N GLN A 66 -1.28 9.67 -16.57
CA GLN A 66 -2.56 9.80 -17.28
C GLN A 66 -3.77 9.50 -16.39
N SER A 67 -3.57 8.69 -15.34
CA SER A 67 -4.57 8.31 -14.35
C SER A 67 -4.58 9.24 -13.13
N ALA A 68 -3.80 10.33 -13.15
CA ALA A 68 -3.72 11.29 -12.05
C ALA A 68 -5.07 11.93 -11.68
N GLN A 69 -5.99 12.02 -12.65
CA GLN A 69 -7.33 12.61 -12.48
C GLN A 69 -8.42 11.58 -12.16
N SER A 70 -8.03 10.33 -11.92
CA SER A 70 -8.97 9.26 -11.63
C SER A 70 -9.67 9.41 -10.29
N GLU A 71 -10.89 8.87 -10.20
CA GLU A 71 -11.59 8.79 -8.92
C GLU A 71 -10.81 7.94 -7.91
N PHE A 72 -10.10 6.89 -8.36
CA PHE A 72 -9.17 6.11 -7.52
C PHE A 72 -8.10 6.99 -6.85
N ARG A 73 -7.44 7.88 -7.60
CA ARG A 73 -6.42 8.78 -7.01
C ARG A 73 -7.03 9.88 -6.17
N LYS A 74 -8.20 10.39 -6.54
CA LYS A 74 -8.93 11.34 -5.71
C LYS A 74 -9.31 10.74 -4.36
N GLY A 75 -9.67 9.46 -4.31
CA GLY A 75 -9.89 8.75 -3.05
C GLY A 75 -8.66 8.73 -2.15
N ILE A 76 -7.49 8.41 -2.72
CA ILE A 76 -6.21 8.46 -2.00
C ILE A 76 -5.90 9.89 -1.51
N GLU A 77 -6.03 10.89 -2.38
CA GLU A 77 -5.77 12.30 -2.04
C GLU A 77 -6.75 12.84 -0.99
N GLY A 78 -8.01 12.43 -1.06
CA GLY A 78 -9.04 12.73 -0.07
C GLY A 78 -8.63 12.25 1.32
N PHE A 79 -8.31 10.95 1.46
CA PHE A 79 -7.82 10.41 2.73
C PHE A 79 -6.53 11.08 3.21
N VAL A 80 -5.58 11.35 2.31
CA VAL A 80 -4.33 12.03 2.69
C VAL A 80 -4.58 13.44 3.23
N SER A 81 -5.45 14.22 2.58
CA SER A 81 -5.65 15.63 2.92
C SER A 81 -6.69 15.86 4.02
N GLU A 82 -7.74 15.06 4.07
CA GLU A 82 -8.88 15.25 5.00
C GLU A 82 -8.71 14.41 6.28
N ASP A 83 -8.25 13.16 6.17
CA ASP A 83 -8.10 12.24 7.31
C ASP A 83 -6.69 12.22 7.89
N GLY A 84 -5.74 12.91 7.26
CA GLY A 84 -4.39 13.11 7.77
C GLY A 84 -3.54 11.83 7.77
N ILE A 85 -3.70 11.00 6.73
CA ILE A 85 -2.85 9.83 6.50
C ILE A 85 -1.37 10.23 6.51
N ARG A 86 -0.55 9.41 7.16
CA ARG A 86 0.90 9.59 7.31
C ARG A 86 1.70 8.44 6.72
N TYR A 87 1.09 7.28 6.54
CA TYR A 87 1.72 6.11 5.95
C TYR A 87 0.83 5.52 4.86
N ILE A 88 1.43 5.20 3.70
CA ILE A 88 0.78 4.46 2.62
C ILE A 88 1.55 3.15 2.41
N LEU A 89 0.85 2.02 2.53
CA LEU A 89 1.37 0.70 2.18
C LEU A 89 0.76 0.29 0.84
N ASP A 90 1.55 0.40 -0.22
CA ASP A 90 1.14 0.11 -1.58
C ASP A 90 1.43 -1.34 -1.95
N ILE A 91 0.37 -2.16 -1.95
CA ILE A 91 0.45 -3.60 -2.09
C ILE A 91 0.28 -4.00 -3.54
N HIS A 92 1.28 -4.70 -4.05
CA HIS A 92 1.31 -5.29 -5.38
C HIS A 92 1.67 -6.77 -5.27
N GLY A 93 1.56 -7.47 -6.37
CA GLY A 93 2.12 -8.78 -6.53
C GLY A 93 3.21 -8.82 -7.60
N LYS A 94 3.90 -9.96 -7.60
CA LYS A 94 4.90 -10.34 -8.60
C LYS A 94 4.80 -11.84 -8.88
N LYS A 95 5.44 -12.28 -9.96
CA LYS A 95 5.44 -13.69 -10.38
C LYS A 95 6.44 -14.49 -9.54
N GLU A 96 7.58 -13.91 -9.25
CA GLU A 96 8.69 -14.53 -8.53
C GLU A 96 8.36 -14.68 -7.03
N PRO A 97 8.78 -15.78 -6.38
CA PRO A 97 8.63 -15.95 -4.93
C PRO A 97 9.35 -14.86 -4.11
N GLY A 98 8.96 -14.78 -2.84
CA GLY A 98 9.48 -13.83 -1.86
C GLY A 98 8.79 -12.47 -1.92
N VAL A 99 9.32 -11.54 -1.13
CA VAL A 99 8.75 -10.21 -0.96
C VAL A 99 9.78 -9.15 -1.35
N ASP A 100 9.37 -8.20 -2.19
CA ASP A 100 10.22 -7.07 -2.56
C ASP A 100 9.63 -5.77 -1.99
N ILE A 101 10.47 -4.99 -1.32
CA ILE A 101 10.12 -3.67 -0.79
C ILE A 101 10.76 -2.61 -1.69
N GLY A 102 9.93 -1.71 -2.21
CA GLY A 102 10.36 -0.54 -2.98
C GLY A 102 9.99 0.75 -2.25
N THR A 103 10.96 1.66 -2.07
CA THR A 103 10.74 2.87 -1.26
C THR A 103 10.95 4.18 -2.00
N GLY A 104 11.61 4.18 -3.15
CA GLY A 104 11.65 5.27 -4.13
C GLY A 104 11.99 6.67 -3.63
N GLN A 105 12.69 6.77 -2.49
CA GLN A 105 12.92 8.01 -1.73
C GLN A 105 11.68 8.64 -1.08
N THR A 106 10.60 7.88 -0.86
CA THR A 106 9.34 8.34 -0.25
C THR A 106 9.11 7.79 1.15
N CYS A 107 10.11 7.13 1.72
CA CYS A 107 10.04 6.54 3.05
C CYS A 107 11.36 6.71 3.78
N SER A 108 11.29 6.93 5.08
CA SER A 108 12.48 6.98 5.94
C SER A 108 13.07 5.58 6.15
N GLU A 109 14.37 5.52 6.44
CA GLU A 109 15.06 4.27 6.78
C GLU A 109 14.47 3.57 8.01
N PRO A 110 14.11 4.26 9.12
CA PRO A 110 13.49 3.61 10.28
C PRO A 110 12.12 2.97 10.00
N THR A 111 11.33 3.56 9.11
CA THR A 111 10.04 2.98 8.70
C THR A 111 10.25 1.82 7.74
N THR A 112 11.18 1.95 6.79
CA THR A 112 11.56 0.88 5.86
C THR A 112 12.06 -0.36 6.62
N GLU A 113 12.93 -0.16 7.62
CA GLU A 113 13.48 -1.23 8.43
C GLU A 113 12.44 -1.91 9.32
N LEU A 114 11.45 -1.16 9.83
CA LEU A 114 10.31 -1.76 10.52
C LEU A 114 9.56 -2.73 9.61
N VAL A 115 9.20 -2.28 8.40
CA VAL A 115 8.43 -3.11 7.46
C VAL A 115 9.25 -4.32 7.04
N ARG A 116 10.52 -4.13 6.70
CA ARG A 116 11.44 -5.21 6.35
C ARG A 116 11.58 -6.23 7.47
N SER A 117 11.88 -5.79 8.69
CA SER A 117 12.09 -6.68 9.84
C SER A 117 10.83 -7.44 10.23
N ARG A 118 9.64 -6.86 10.06
CA ARG A 118 8.39 -7.57 10.31
C ARG A 118 8.14 -8.67 9.28
N LEU A 119 8.29 -8.36 8.00
CA LEU A 119 8.07 -9.32 6.90
C LEU A 119 9.15 -10.41 6.86
N ALA A 120 10.39 -10.08 7.22
CA ALA A 120 11.51 -11.03 7.23
C ALA A 120 11.37 -12.16 8.26
N LYS A 121 10.40 -12.07 9.19
CA LYS A 121 10.07 -13.17 10.10
C LYS A 121 9.48 -14.36 9.37
N ASP A 122 8.79 -14.09 8.26
CA ASP A 122 7.89 -15.03 7.62
C ASP A 122 8.19 -15.21 6.12
N PHE A 123 8.94 -14.28 5.52
CA PHE A 123 9.25 -14.27 4.10
C PHE A 123 10.72 -13.97 3.80
N THR A 124 11.19 -14.39 2.63
CA THR A 124 12.46 -13.91 2.07
C THR A 124 12.24 -12.50 1.52
N VAL A 125 12.84 -11.48 2.15
CA VAL A 125 12.63 -10.07 1.81
C VAL A 125 13.85 -9.47 1.10
N LYS A 126 13.62 -8.78 -0.02
CA LYS A 126 14.61 -7.92 -0.70
C LYS A 126 14.15 -6.47 -0.64
N VAL A 127 15.09 -5.54 -0.53
CA VAL A 127 14.80 -4.10 -0.50
C VAL A 127 15.50 -3.42 -1.67
N ASN A 128 14.75 -2.64 -2.46
CA ASN A 128 15.24 -1.83 -3.58
C ASN A 128 16.08 -2.60 -4.63
N SER A 129 15.86 -3.92 -4.81
CA SER A 129 16.70 -4.75 -5.70
C SER A 129 16.34 -4.65 -7.18
N GLU A 130 15.05 -4.68 -7.52
CA GLU A 130 14.57 -4.70 -8.92
C GLU A 130 13.56 -3.60 -9.23
N HIS A 131 12.78 -3.17 -8.24
CA HIS A 131 11.78 -2.10 -8.38
C HIS A 131 12.01 -1.07 -7.29
N LYS A 132 12.38 0.14 -7.69
CA LYS A 132 12.64 1.22 -6.74
C LYS A 132 11.37 1.93 -6.27
N GLY A 133 10.26 1.85 -7.03
CA GLY A 133 9.06 2.66 -6.77
C GLY A 133 9.10 4.05 -7.44
N ASP A 134 10.17 4.32 -8.20
CA ASP A 134 10.46 5.61 -8.87
C ASP A 134 9.72 5.80 -10.21
N GLU A 135 8.74 4.96 -10.55
CA GLU A 135 8.04 5.09 -11.83
C GLU A 135 7.26 6.42 -11.88
N PRO A 136 7.48 7.27 -12.91
CA PRO A 136 6.77 8.54 -13.03
C PRO A 136 5.25 8.35 -13.07
N GLY A 137 4.58 8.83 -12.02
CA GLY A 137 3.15 8.68 -11.85
C GLY A 137 2.74 7.54 -10.93
N SER A 138 3.62 6.80 -10.27
CA SER A 138 3.20 5.87 -9.21
C SER A 138 2.46 6.59 -8.07
N VAL A 139 1.58 5.87 -7.34
CA VAL A 139 0.97 6.38 -6.09
C VAL A 139 2.06 6.88 -5.11
N ILE A 140 3.22 6.22 -5.17
CA ILE A 140 4.44 6.50 -4.40
C ILE A 140 5.01 7.88 -4.73
N THR A 141 5.33 8.15 -6.00
CA THR A 141 5.95 9.42 -6.41
C THR A 141 5.01 10.62 -6.28
N SER A 142 3.69 10.40 -6.36
CA SER A 142 2.67 11.46 -6.28
C SER A 142 2.52 12.05 -4.87
N ASN A 143 2.92 11.32 -3.83
CA ASN A 143 2.82 11.73 -2.42
C ASN A 143 4.19 12.08 -1.79
N ASN A 144 5.26 12.18 -2.59
CA ASN A 144 6.58 12.56 -2.12
C ASN A 144 6.63 14.06 -1.75
N ARG A 145 6.07 14.40 -0.59
CA ARG A 145 6.09 15.75 -0.02
C ARG A 145 6.87 15.72 1.28
N THR A 146 7.82 16.63 1.43
CA THR A 146 8.54 16.85 2.69
C THR A 146 8.11 18.17 3.33
N ASP A 147 8.11 18.21 4.66
CA ASP A 147 7.92 19.44 5.42
C ASP A 147 9.17 20.34 5.35
N ALA A 148 9.08 21.55 5.91
CA ALA A 148 10.20 22.49 5.94
C ALA A 148 11.45 21.98 6.70
N LYS A 149 11.33 20.89 7.46
CA LYS A 149 12.42 20.24 8.19
C LYS A 149 12.99 19.03 7.43
N GLY A 150 12.47 18.74 6.23
CA GLY A 150 12.88 17.61 5.41
C GLY A 150 12.24 16.28 5.79
N ASN A 151 11.27 16.25 6.71
CA ASN A 151 10.54 15.02 7.05
C ASN A 151 9.44 14.75 6.03
N PHE A 152 9.20 13.48 5.71
CA PHE A 152 8.08 13.11 4.87
C PHE A 152 6.74 13.50 5.52
N ALA A 153 5.91 14.23 4.77
CA ALA A 153 4.52 14.50 5.14
C ALA A 153 3.70 13.21 5.12
N VAL A 154 3.96 12.36 4.12
CA VAL A 154 3.43 11.00 4.00
C VAL A 154 4.57 10.08 3.59
N GLU A 155 4.80 9.01 4.36
CA GLU A 155 5.76 7.96 4.01
C GLU A 155 5.05 6.87 3.21
N THR A 156 5.55 6.56 2.02
CA THR A 156 4.96 5.54 1.14
C THR A 156 5.93 4.39 0.90
N ILE A 157 5.44 3.16 1.01
CA ILE A 157 6.21 1.93 0.85
C ILE A 157 5.47 1.02 -0.12
N GLN A 158 6.14 0.59 -1.19
CA GLN A 158 5.66 -0.49 -2.05
C GLN A 158 6.05 -1.83 -1.47
N ILE A 159 5.12 -2.77 -1.44
CA ILE A 159 5.36 -4.15 -1.02
C ILE A 159 4.82 -5.06 -2.12
N ARG A 160 5.71 -5.86 -2.72
CA ARG A 160 5.36 -6.82 -3.78
C ARG A 160 5.46 -8.23 -3.25
N PHE A 161 4.34 -8.95 -3.17
CA PHE A 161 4.30 -10.34 -2.75
C PHE A 161 4.34 -11.28 -3.96
N GLY A 162 5.16 -12.33 -3.88
CA GLY A 162 5.16 -13.41 -4.86
C GLY A 162 3.83 -14.13 -4.98
N HIS A 163 3.68 -14.90 -6.05
CA HIS A 163 2.45 -15.66 -6.29
C HIS A 163 2.19 -16.70 -5.19
N GLU A 164 3.23 -17.41 -4.75
CA GLU A 164 3.14 -18.40 -3.67
C GLU A 164 2.71 -17.77 -2.35
N GLU A 165 3.27 -16.62 -1.98
CA GLU A 165 2.91 -15.90 -0.75
C GLU A 165 1.44 -15.48 -0.76
N ARG A 166 0.96 -14.93 -1.89
CA ARG A 166 -0.43 -14.45 -2.02
C ARG A 166 -1.45 -15.57 -2.09
N GLN A 167 -1.08 -16.72 -2.64
CA GLN A 167 -2.01 -17.84 -2.84
C GLN A 167 -1.99 -18.83 -1.67
N LEU A 168 -0.81 -19.22 -1.21
CA LEU A 168 -0.61 -20.30 -0.24
C LEU A 168 -0.42 -19.78 1.19
N LEU A 169 0.18 -18.60 1.34
CA LEU A 169 0.46 -17.97 2.65
C LEU A 169 -0.41 -16.73 2.89
N ARG A 170 -1.57 -16.65 2.23
CA ARG A 170 -2.43 -15.46 2.19
C ARG A 170 -2.80 -14.94 3.58
N GLU A 171 -3.23 -15.82 4.48
CA GLU A 171 -3.59 -15.44 5.86
C GLU A 171 -2.41 -14.80 6.58
N LYS A 172 -1.20 -15.31 6.33
CA LYS A 172 0.01 -14.78 6.92
C LYS A 172 0.37 -13.41 6.36
N VAL A 173 0.22 -13.22 5.05
CA VAL A 173 0.37 -11.91 4.40
C VAL A 173 -0.60 -10.90 5.01
N ILE A 174 -1.87 -11.27 5.18
CA ILE A 174 -2.91 -10.41 5.78
C ILE A 174 -2.54 -10.02 7.21
N MET A 175 -2.15 -11.00 8.04
CA MET A 175 -1.75 -10.74 9.43
C MET A 175 -0.53 -9.80 9.49
N ASP A 176 0.49 -10.05 8.68
CA ASP A 176 1.70 -9.23 8.69
C ASP A 176 1.42 -7.79 8.23
N ILE A 177 0.62 -7.58 7.18
CA ILE A 177 0.21 -6.23 6.74
C ILE A 177 -0.60 -5.53 7.84
N SER A 178 -1.53 -6.26 8.48
CA SER A 178 -2.36 -5.70 9.55
C SER A 178 -1.52 -5.25 10.75
N GLU A 179 -0.60 -6.09 11.20
CA GLU A 179 0.30 -5.76 12.31
C GLU A 179 1.25 -4.60 11.97
N ILE A 180 1.75 -4.53 10.73
CA ILE A 180 2.54 -3.38 10.29
C ILE A 180 1.72 -2.10 10.42
N ALA A 181 0.46 -2.11 9.94
CA ALA A 181 -0.42 -0.96 10.05
C ALA A 181 -0.68 -0.56 11.51
N ASP A 182 -0.91 -1.54 12.40
CA ASP A 182 -1.10 -1.28 13.83
C ASP A 182 0.14 -0.64 14.48
N ILE A 183 1.34 -1.16 14.19
CA ILE A 183 2.59 -0.60 14.74
C ILE A 183 2.83 0.82 14.20
N LEU A 184 2.56 1.06 12.92
CA LEU A 184 2.70 2.39 12.30
C LEU A 184 1.72 3.39 12.91
N ASN A 185 0.47 2.99 13.16
CA ASN A 185 -0.51 3.82 13.86
C ASN A 185 -0.06 4.13 15.29
N ALA A 186 0.42 3.13 16.04
CA ALA A 186 0.88 3.31 17.42
C ALA A 186 2.08 4.28 17.52
N ARG A 187 2.94 4.37 16.50
CA ARG A 187 4.04 5.35 16.44
C ARG A 187 3.56 6.80 16.35
N LEU A 188 2.31 7.03 15.95
CA LEU A 188 1.74 8.37 15.75
C LEU A 188 0.86 8.81 16.93
N GLU A 189 0.55 7.92 17.87
CA GLU A 189 -0.18 8.28 19.07
C GLU A 189 0.72 9.14 19.98
N PRO A 190 0.21 10.27 20.52
CA PRO A 190 0.97 11.06 21.46
C PRO A 190 1.23 10.25 22.73
N SER A 191 2.51 10.04 23.05
CA SER A 191 3.01 9.43 24.30
C SER A 191 2.61 10.22 25.54
#